data_AF-A0A1E3NEX3-F1
#
_entry.id   AF-A0A1E3NEX3-F1
#
_cell.length_a   1.000
_cell.length_b   1.000
_cell.length_c   1.000
_cell.angle_alpha   90.00
_cell.angle_beta   90.00
_cell.angle_gamma   90.00
#
_symmetry.space_group_name_H-M   'P 1'
#
loop_
_entity.id
_entity.type
_entity.pdbx_description
1 polymer ?
#
loop_
_entity_poly.entity_id
_entity_poly.type
_entity_poly.pdbx_seq_one_letter_code
_entity_poly.pdbx_strand_id
1 'polypeptide(L)' 'MGAAYNILGKAVPPHQLALGTIGAVVLLVLPKPWATTPKKEAKIDAANADEEKFIKAYLEKHA' A
#
# COMPACT_ATOMS: atom_id res chain seq x y z
N MET A 1 9.30 -27.80 29.63
CA MET A 1 10.38 -27.26 28.78
C MET A 1 9.73 -26.74 27.50
N GLY A 2 9.57 -25.42 27.37
CA GLY A 2 8.97 -24.81 26.18
C GLY A 2 9.88 -25.01 24.98
N ALA A 3 9.40 -25.69 23.94
CA ALA A 3 10.17 -26.05 22.77
C ALA A 3 10.63 -24.79 22.02
N ALA A 4 11.91 -24.43 22.17
CA ALA A 4 12.54 -23.47 21.28
C ALA A 4 12.76 -24.15 19.92
N TYR A 5 12.48 -23.45 18.83
CA TYR A 5 12.68 -23.97 17.49
C TYR A 5 14.14 -23.78 17.09
N ASN A 6 14.81 -24.84 16.63
CA ASN A 6 16.16 -24.72 16.10
C ASN A 6 16.09 -24.32 14.63
N ILE A 7 16.40 -23.06 14.34
CA ILE A 7 16.40 -22.48 13.01
C ILE A 7 17.84 -22.07 12.69
N LEU A 8 18.42 -22.64 11.63
CA LEU A 8 19.83 -22.41 11.25
C LEU A 8 20.82 -22.63 12.42
N GLY A 9 20.57 -23.66 13.25
CA GLY A 9 21.41 -23.96 14.42
C GLY A 9 21.26 -22.97 15.59
N LYS A 10 20.31 -22.04 15.53
CA LYS A 10 19.98 -21.11 16.62
C LYS A 10 18.62 -21.47 17.23
N ALA A 11 18.54 -21.45 18.55
CA ALA A 11 17.29 -21.60 19.28
C ALA A 11 16.48 -20.31 19.20
N VAL A 12 15.34 -20.35 18.50
CA VAL A 12 14.41 -19.23 18.35
C VAL A 12 13.20 -19.49 19.25
N PRO A 13 12.88 -18.58 20.19
CA PRO A 13 11.69 -18.70 21.01
C PRO A 13 10.40 -18.65 20.15
N PRO A 14 9.38 -19.46 20.48
CA PRO A 14 8.16 -19.58 19.67
C PRO A 14 7.41 -18.25 19.48
N HIS A 15 7.38 -17.39 20.50
CA HIS A 15 6.69 -16.10 20.44
C HIS A 15 7.35 -15.13 19.46
N GLN A 16 8.69 -15.17 19.32
CA GLN A 16 9.38 -14.32 18.35
C GLN A 16 9.13 -14.78 16.92
N LEU A 17 9.07 -16.09 16.71
CA LEU A 17 8.70 -16.65 15.41
C LEU A 17 7.27 -16.29 15.01
N ALA A 18 6.33 -16.35 15.96
CA ALA A 18 4.95 -15.95 15.74
C ALA A 18 4.83 -14.45 15.39
N LEU A 19 5.52 -13.58 16.12
CA LEU A 19 5.54 -12.15 15.81
C LEU A 19 6.17 -11.85 14.44
N GLY A 20 7.27 -12.53 14.10
CA GLY A 20 7.91 -12.39 12.80
C GLY A 20 7.01 -12.82 11.65
N THR A 21 6.28 -13.94 11.79
CA THR A 21 5.35 -14.42 10.77
C THR A 21 4.15 -13.50 10.60
N ILE A 22 3.54 -13.04 11.70
CA ILE A 22 2.45 -12.06 11.63
C ILE A 22 2.94 -10.77 10.97
N GLY A 23 4.10 -10.25 11.37
CA GLY A 23 4.69 -9.05 10.77
C GLY A 23 4.95 -9.19 9.26
N ALA A 24 5.44 -10.35 8.82
CA ALA A 24 5.67 -10.62 7.40
C ALA A 24 4.37 -10.62 6.58
N VAL A 25 3.31 -11.25 7.10
CA VAL A 25 1.99 -11.24 6.45
C VAL A 25 1.42 -9.82 6.39
N VAL A 26 1.55 -9.06 7.47
CA VAL A 26 1.09 -7.66 7.53
C VAL A 26 1.80 -6.80 6.49
N LEU A 27 3.13 -6.93 6.34
CA LEU A 27 3.90 -6.19 5.32
C LEU A 27 3.57 -6.60 3.88
N LEU A 28 3.09 -7.82 3.67
CA LEU A 28 2.65 -8.30 2.37
C LEU A 28 1.25 -7.77 1.99
N VAL A 29 0.33 -7.78 2.94
CA VAL A 29 -1.10 -7.50 2.69
C VAL A 29 -1.43 -6.01 2.81
N LEU A 30 -0.80 -5.29 3.73
CA LEU A 30 -1.08 -3.87 3.87
C LEU A 30 -0.51 -3.08 2.69
N PRO A 31 -1.26 -2.11 2.15
CA PRO A 31 -0.71 -1.18 1.19
C PRO A 31 0.47 -0.46 1.83
N LYS A 32 1.58 -0.37 1.08
CA LYS A 32 2.82 0.24 1.56
C LYS A 32 2.52 1.65 2.08
N PRO A 33 2.70 1.93 3.38
CA PRO A 33 2.34 3.24 3.96
C PRO A 33 3.26 4.38 3.47
N TRP A 34 4.41 4.03 2.88
CA TRP A 34 5.39 4.93 2.27
C TRP A 34 5.33 4.95 0.75
N ALA A 35 4.43 4.18 0.12
CA ALA A 35 4.15 4.35 -1.29
C ALA A 35 3.20 5.53 -1.47
N THR A 36 3.57 6.48 -2.32
CA THR A 36 2.69 7.58 -2.71
C THR A 36 1.45 7.01 -3.37
N THR A 37 0.28 7.16 -2.74
CA THR A 37 -1.00 6.87 -3.41
C THR A 37 -1.04 7.73 -4.67
N PRO A 38 -1.03 7.15 -5.88
CA PRO A 38 -1.21 7.95 -7.08
C PRO A 38 -2.56 8.66 -6.92
N LYS A 39 -2.54 10.00 -7.01
CA LYS A 39 -3.78 10.77 -7.06
C LYS A 39 -4.61 10.14 -8.18
N LYS A 40 -5.82 9.69 -7.85
CA LYS A 40 -6.80 9.28 -8.85
C LYS A 40 -7.23 10.56 -9.56
N GLU A 41 -6.39 11.06 -10.46
CA GLU A 41 -6.80 12.07 -11.41
C GLU A 41 -7.86 11.40 -12.29
N ALA A 42 -9.09 11.89 -12.21
CA ALA A 42 -10.17 11.42 -13.05
C ALA A 42 -9.70 11.59 -14.50
N LYS A 43 -9.67 10.49 -15.26
CA LYS A 43 -9.30 10.55 -16.67
C LYS A 43 -10.42 11.30 -17.39
N ILE A 44 -10.18 12.58 -17.71
CA ILE A 44 -11.10 13.42 -18.47
C ILE A 44 -10.93 13.02 -19.94
N ASP A 45 -11.62 11.97 -20.37
CA ASP A 45 -11.77 11.65 -21.78
C ASP A 45 -13.08 12.32 -22.25
N ALA A 46 -13.01 13.55 -22.79
CA ALA A 46 -14.17 14.19 -23.42
C ALA A 46 -14.13 13.95 -24.94
N ALA A 47 -15.29 13.86 -25.59
CA ALA A 47 -15.39 13.58 -27.02
C ALA A 47 -14.90 14.75 -27.90
N ASN A 48 -14.66 15.93 -27.31
CA ASN A 48 -14.30 17.15 -28.02
C ASN A 48 -13.28 17.99 -27.25
N ALA A 49 -12.34 18.64 -27.96
CA ALA A 49 -11.19 19.34 -27.37
C ALA A 49 -11.57 20.58 -26.54
N ASP A 50 -12.73 21.18 -26.81
CA ASP A 50 -13.22 22.36 -26.08
C ASP A 50 -13.83 21.99 -24.72
N GLU A 51 -14.45 20.81 -24.62
CA GLU A 51 -15.02 20.30 -23.36
C GLU A 51 -13.91 19.93 -22.37
N GLU A 52 -12.81 19.35 -22.84
CA GLU A 52 -11.66 19.08 -21.95
C GLU A 52 -11.08 20.35 -21.34
N LYS A 53 -11.00 21.43 -22.11
CA LYS A 53 -10.49 22.73 -21.62
C LYS A 53 -11.46 23.35 -20.62
N PHE A 54 -12.76 23.27 -20.88
CA PHE A 54 -13.77 23.74 -19.94
C PHE A 54 -13.72 22.96 -18.62
N ILE A 55 -13.65 21.62 -18.68
CA ILE A 55 -13.62 20.78 -17.48
C ILE A 55 -12.33 21.03 -16.68
N LYS A 56 -11.17 21.16 -17.34
CA LYS A 56 -9.90 21.54 -16.68
C LYS A 56 -10.01 22.90 -16.00
N ALA A 57 -10.51 23.92 -16.70
CA ALA A 57 -10.66 25.27 -16.15
C ALA A 57 -11.71 25.34 -15.02
N TYR A 58 -12.75 24.52 -15.08
CA TYR A 58 -13.76 24.41 -14.02
C TYR A 58 -13.19 23.72 -12.77
N LEU A 59 -12.46 22.61 -12.95
CA LEU A 59 -11.78 21.91 -11.86
C LEU A 59 -10.71 22.78 -11.21
N GLU A 60 -9.92 23.54 -11.97
CA GLU A 60 -8.93 24.48 -11.42
C GLU A 60 -9.56 25.58 -10.56
N LYS A 61 -10.80 25.99 -10.85
CA LYS A 61 -11.51 27.03 -10.10
C LYS A 61 -12.25 26.52 -8.86
N HIS A 62 -12.52 25.22 -8.79
CA HIS A 62 -13.42 24.63 -7.80
C HIS A 62 -12.83 23.42 -7.06
N ALA A 63 -11.53 23.15 -7.22
CA ALA A 63 -10.77 22.16 -6.46
C ALA A 63 -10.20 22.73 -5.15
#